data_AF-A0A431VU26-F1
#
_entry.id   AF-A0A431VU26-F1
#
_cell.length_a   1.000
_cell.length_b   1.000
_cell.length_c   1.000
_cell.angle_alpha   90.00
_cell.angle_beta   90.00
_cell.angle_gamma   90.00
#
_symmetry.space_group_name_H-M   'P 1'
#
loop_
_entity.id
_entity.type
_entity.pdbx_description
1 polymer ?
#
loop_
_entity_poly.entity_id
_entity_poly.type
_entity_poly.pdbx_seq_one_letter_code
_entity_poly.pdbx_strand_id
1 'polypeptide(L)' 'MENIADIVHIGELIAVSKVFHLNPFQMVTSIEKGLVEVFETKEAFLAKYGSKEIYEELEDWCELNNGKVFTKPK' A
#
# COMPACT_ATOMS: atom_id res chain seq x y z
N MET A 1 15.08 -1.03 10.44
CA MET A 1 14.06 -1.53 9.49
C MET A 1 12.95 -2.03 10.36
N GLU A 2 11.82 -1.31 10.40
CA GLU A 2 10.65 -1.78 11.14
C GLU A 2 10.19 -3.11 10.54
N ASN A 3 9.73 -4.02 11.40
CA ASN A 3 9.26 -5.31 10.91
C ASN A 3 7.94 -5.08 10.19
N ILE A 4 7.78 -5.56 8.96
CA ILE A 4 6.50 -5.42 8.22
C ILE A 4 5.35 -6.03 9.02
N ALA A 5 5.60 -7.02 9.86
CA ALA A 5 4.59 -7.60 10.75
C ALA A 5 4.02 -6.59 11.77
N ASP A 6 4.77 -5.52 12.10
CA ASP A 6 4.32 -4.44 12.99
C ASP A 6 3.45 -3.42 12.23
N ILE A 7 3.61 -3.33 10.91
CA ILE A 7 2.96 -2.32 10.05
C ILE A 7 1.77 -2.91 9.29
N VAL A 8 1.81 -4.18 8.89
CA VAL A 8 0.82 -4.82 8.02
C VAL A 8 0.37 -6.15 8.63
N HIS A 9 -0.91 -6.24 8.96
CA HIS A 9 -1.53 -7.48 9.42
C HIS A 9 -1.72 -8.46 8.27
N ILE A 10 -1.66 -9.77 8.55
CA ILE A 10 -1.79 -10.81 7.53
C ILE A 10 -3.12 -10.75 6.75
N GLY A 11 -4.21 -10.34 7.40
CA GLY A 11 -5.50 -10.15 6.73
C GLY A 11 -5.48 -8.99 5.71
N GLU A 12 -4.79 -7.90 6.04
CA GLU A 12 -4.55 -6.76 5.14
C GLU A 12 -3.70 -7.21 3.96
N LEU A 13 -2.59 -7.90 4.24
CA LEU A 13 -1.69 -8.42 3.22
C LEU A 13 -2.42 -9.30 2.19
N ILE A 14 -3.25 -10.24 2.65
CA ILE A 14 -4.03 -11.13 1.78
C ILE A 14 -5.03 -10.33 0.93
N ALA A 15 -5.68 -9.32 1.50
CA ALA A 15 -6.64 -8.49 0.77
C ALA A 15 -5.94 -7.66 -0.31
N VAL A 16 -4.85 -6.99 0.04
CA VAL A 16 -4.08 -6.13 -0.85
C VAL A 16 -3.42 -6.93 -1.96
N SER A 17 -2.87 -8.11 -1.66
CA SER A 17 -2.34 -9.05 -2.66
C SER A 17 -3.28 -9.31 -3.83
N LYS A 18 -4.59 -9.42 -3.56
CA LYS A 18 -5.60 -9.63 -4.63
C LYS A 18 -5.76 -8.41 -5.52
N VAL A 19 -5.66 -7.21 -4.97
CA VAL A 19 -5.79 -5.95 -5.73
C VAL A 19 -4.60 -5.78 -6.66
N PHE A 20 -3.38 -5.90 -6.13
CA PHE A 20 -2.15 -5.74 -6.90
C PHE A 20 -1.81 -6.95 -7.78
N HIS A 21 -2.67 -7.97 -7.83
CA HIS A 21 -2.45 -9.23 -8.55
C HIS A 21 -1.13 -9.93 -8.20
N LEU A 22 -0.69 -9.81 -6.94
CA LEU A 22 0.51 -10.44 -6.39
C LEU A 22 0.13 -11.52 -5.38
N ASN A 23 0.96 -12.54 -5.21
CA ASN A 23 0.81 -13.43 -4.06
C ASN A 23 1.34 -12.76 -2.76
N PRO A 24 0.97 -13.23 -1.56
CA PRO A 24 1.39 -12.61 -0.30
C PRO A 24 2.91 -12.47 -0.14
N PHE A 25 3.68 -13.46 -0.61
CA PHE A 25 5.14 -13.39 -0.54
C PHE A 25 5.72 -12.28 -1.44
N GLN A 26 5.22 -12.17 -2.67
CA GLN A 26 5.58 -11.09 -3.60
C GLN A 26 5.16 -9.72 -3.05
N MET A 27 4.01 -9.65 -2.39
CA MET A 27 3.49 -8.42 -1.79
C MET A 27 4.42 -7.93 -0.67
N VAL A 28 4.77 -8.81 0.28
CA VAL A 28 5.75 -8.49 1.34
C VAL A 28 7.07 -8.05 0.73
N THR A 29 7.60 -8.81 -0.24
CA THR A 29 8.86 -8.48 -0.90
C THR A 29 8.82 -7.10 -1.57
N SER A 30 7.67 -6.73 -2.15
CA SER A 30 7.49 -5.43 -2.80
C SER A 30 7.48 -4.29 -1.79
N ILE A 31 6.85 -4.50 -0.64
CA ILE A 31 6.86 -3.54 0.48
C ILE A 31 8.28 -3.39 1.04
N GLU A 32 9.00 -4.49 1.30
CA GLU A 32 10.39 -4.46 1.80
C GLU A 32 11.33 -3.70 0.87
N LYS A 33 11.10 -3.80 -0.44
CA LYS A 33 11.89 -3.13 -1.47
C LYS A 33 11.45 -1.68 -1.73
N GLY A 34 10.41 -1.19 -1.06
CA GLY A 34 9.83 0.13 -1.29
C GLY A 34 9.15 0.28 -2.65
N LEU A 35 8.81 -0.82 -3.33
CA LEU A 35 8.04 -0.83 -4.57
C LEU A 35 6.54 -0.65 -4.32
N VAL A 36 6.09 -1.04 -3.12
CA VAL A 36 4.78 -0.70 -2.60
C VAL A 36 4.97 0.11 -1.32
N GLU A 37 4.30 1.24 -1.24
CA GLU A 37 4.30 2.10 -0.07
C GLU A 37 3.04 1.85 0.76
N VAL A 38 3.18 1.94 2.08
CA VAL A 38 2.10 1.74 3.05
C VAL A 38 1.93 3.02 3.85
N PHE A 39 0.73 3.57 3.84
CA PHE A 39 0.35 4.72 4.63
C PHE A 39 -0.66 4.27 5.69
N GLU A 40 -0.34 4.44 6.97
CA GLU A 40 -1.25 4.05 8.06
C GLU A 40 -2.59 4.82 8.04
N THR A 41 -2.58 6.03 7.50
CA THR A 41 -3.74 6.91 7.42
C THR A 41 -3.87 7.52 6.03
N LYS A 42 -5.11 7.79 5.63
CA LYS A 42 -5.42 8.48 4.39
C LYS A 42 -4.80 9.88 4.34
N GLU A 43 -4.72 10.55 5.48
CA GLU A 43 -4.11 11.87 5.60
C GLU A 43 -2.62 11.83 5.22
N ALA A 44 -1.89 10.79 5.63
CA ALA A 44 -0.49 10.62 5.24
C ALA A 44 -0.33 10.39 3.73
N PHE A 45 -1.23 9.62 3.13
CA PHE A 45 -1.28 9.45 1.67
C PHE A 45 -1.54 10.79 0.96
N LEU A 46 -2.55 11.54 1.40
CA LEU A 46 -2.92 12.83 0.81
C LEU A 46 -1.85 13.91 1.02
N ALA A 47 -1.10 13.85 2.13
CA ALA A 47 0.03 14.76 2.36
C ALA A 47 1.16 14.56 1.31
N LYS A 48 1.34 13.33 0.82
CA LYS A 48 2.35 13.00 -0.19
C LYS A 48 1.84 13.24 -1.61
N TYR A 49 0.66 12.74 -1.95
CA TYR A 49 0.15 12.73 -3.32
C TYR A 49 -0.84 13.87 -3.64
N GLY A 50 -1.31 14.58 -2.62
CA GLY A 50 -2.38 15.57 -2.73
C GLY A 50 -3.77 14.95 -2.83
N SER A 51 -4.80 15.78 -2.72
CA SER A 51 -6.19 15.36 -2.98
C SER A 51 -6.50 15.51 -4.47
N LYS A 52 -6.42 14.40 -5.21
CA LYS A 52 -6.70 14.36 -6.66
C LYS A 52 -7.76 13.31 -6.97
N GLU A 53 -8.51 13.52 -8.05
CA GLU A 53 -9.42 12.49 -8.58
C GLU A 53 -8.66 11.35 -9.28
N ILE A 54 -7.51 11.66 -9.87
CA ILE A 54 -6.65 10.71 -10.60
C ILE A 54 -5.19 10.94 -10.17
N TYR A 55 -4.47 9.85 -9.89
CA TYR A 55 -3.05 9.85 -9.53
C TYR A 55 -2.23 9.29 -10.69
N GLU A 56 -1.73 10.16 -11.56
CA GLU A 56 -0.96 9.76 -12.75
C GLU A 56 0.40 9.15 -12.39
N GLU A 57 0.92 9.46 -11.22
CA GLU A 57 2.18 8.96 -10.66
C GLU A 57 2.08 7.54 -10.09
N LEU A 58 0.87 6.99 -9.95
CA LEU A 58 0.62 5.65 -9.40
C LEU A 58 0.27 4.68 -10.52
N GLU A 59 0.87 3.48 -10.49
CA GLU A 59 0.46 2.35 -11.29
C GLU A 59 -0.84 1.74 -10.73
N ASP A 60 -0.90 1.59 -9.40
CA ASP A 60 -2.05 1.02 -8.70
C ASP A 60 -2.09 1.52 -7.25
N TRP A 61 -3.28 1.57 -6.65
CA TRP A 61 -3.47 1.92 -5.25
C TRP A 61 -4.79 1.39 -4.70
N CYS A 62 -4.84 1.16 -3.39
CA CYS A 62 -6.09 0.87 -2.70
C CYS A 62 -6.11 1.40 -1.27
N GLU A 63 -7.31 1.70 -0.80
CA GLU A 63 -7.62 2.06 0.58
C GLU A 63 -8.36 0.91 1.24
N LEU A 64 -7.87 0.46 2.38
CA LEU A 64 -8.55 -0.52 3.22
C LEU A 64 -9.59 0.17 4.10
N ASN A 65 -10.59 -0.59 4.55
CA ASN A 65 -11.69 -0.06 5.39
C ASN A 65 -11.22 0.55 6.72
N ASN A 66 -9.99 0.25 7.16
CA ASN A 66 -9.39 0.84 8.35
C ASN A 66 -8.60 2.13 8.07
N GLY A 67 -8.67 2.66 6.85
CA GLY A 67 -8.01 3.90 6.43
C GLY A 67 -6.56 3.75 5.99
N LYS A 68 -5.99 2.53 6.07
CA LYS A 68 -4.63 2.25 5.58
C LYS A 68 -4.63 2.23 4.05
N VAL A 69 -3.64 2.87 3.44
CA VAL A 69 -3.51 2.98 1.98
C VAL A 69 -2.25 2.29 1.51
N PHE A 70 -2.36 1.54 0.41
CA PHE A 70 -1.25 0.91 -0.28
C PHE A 70 -1.13 1.52 -1.67
N THR A 71 0.09 1.90 -2.07
CA THR A 71 0.34 2.50 -3.39
C THR A 71 1.51 1.82 -4.07
N LYS A 72 1.42 1.66 -5.39
CA LYS A 72 2.53 1.25 -6.25
C LYS A 72 2.85 2.41 -7.20
N PRO A 73 3.95 3.14 -6.99
CA PRO A 73 4.40 4.18 -7.91
C PRO A 73 4.77 3.60 -9.28
N LYS A 74 4.65 4.41 -10.34
CA LYS A 74 5.16 4.07 -11.68
C LYS A 74 6.69 4.07 -11.76
#